data_AF-A0A8E0IAQ0-F1
#
_entry.id   AF-A0A8E0IAQ0-F1
#
_cell.length_a   1.000
_cell.length_b   1.000
_cell.length_c   1.000
_cell.angle_alpha   90.00
_cell.angle_beta   90.00
_cell.angle_gamma   90.00
#
_symmetry.space_group_name_H-M   'P 1'
#
loop_
_entity.id
_entity.type
_entity.pdbx_description
1 polymer ?
#
loop_
_entity_poly.entity_id
_entity_poly.type
_entity_poly.pdbx_seq_one_letter_code
_entity_poly.pdbx_strand_id
1 'polypeptide(L)'
;MFYADVFKPKSFDLFELSVKDADQIESELWGLHQQYPGSIKELYMNFPETNQRQQTYFRRKIEQTRNPIYLELLQHDLAVLKQLEKTYRKLSSWIWFFGDSVPELERNLELARHASTLYTFERAGLAEKEKMLQMMNNPEVSVSETEEA
;
A
#
# COMPACT_ATOMS: atom_id res chain seq x y z
N MET A 1 -13.63 13.58 20.72
CA MET A 1 -12.48 13.59 19.78
C MET A 1 -12.18 12.14 19.49
N PHE A 2 -12.17 11.72 18.23
CA PHE A 2 -11.97 10.31 17.87
C PHE A 2 -10.51 10.06 17.52
N TYR A 3 -9.99 8.91 17.92
CA TYR A 3 -8.67 8.41 17.56
C TYR A 3 -8.82 7.38 16.44
N ALA A 4 -7.85 7.33 15.53
CA ALA A 4 -7.84 6.36 14.45
C ALA A 4 -6.44 5.84 14.17
N ASP A 5 -6.35 4.58 13.74
CA ASP A 5 -5.13 4.01 13.16
C ASP A 5 -5.45 3.31 11.84
N VAL A 6 -4.45 3.26 10.96
CA VAL A 6 -4.60 2.85 9.56
C VAL A 6 -3.67 1.69 9.25
N PHE A 7 -4.24 0.67 8.59
CA PHE A 7 -3.56 -0.56 8.20
C PHE A 7 -3.70 -0.79 6.70
N LYS A 8 -2.73 -1.52 6.15
CA LYS A 8 -2.79 -2.04 4.80
C LYS A 8 -3.21 -3.52 4.85
N PRO A 9 -4.42 -3.87 4.37
CA PRO A 9 -4.80 -5.27 4.24
C PRO A 9 -3.87 -5.96 3.25
N LYS A 10 -3.69 -7.26 3.46
CA LYS A 10 -2.89 -8.09 2.56
C LYS A 10 -3.54 -8.11 1.17
N SER A 11 -2.75 -7.80 0.15
CA SER A 11 -3.17 -7.95 -1.24
C SER A 11 -2.86 -9.36 -1.72
N PHE A 12 -3.76 -9.95 -2.50
CA PHE A 12 -3.62 -11.28 -3.07
C PHE A 12 -3.61 -11.19 -4.59
N ASP A 13 -2.76 -11.98 -5.24
CA ASP A 13 -2.78 -12.14 -6.68
C ASP A 13 -3.88 -13.13 -7.06
N LEU A 14 -4.91 -12.66 -7.76
CA LEU A 14 -6.06 -13.46 -8.15
C LEU A 14 -5.71 -14.58 -9.14
N PHE A 15 -4.59 -14.46 -9.88
CA PHE A 15 -4.16 -15.50 -10.81
C PHE A 15 -3.49 -16.68 -10.10
N GLU A 16 -2.86 -16.43 -8.96
CA GLU A 16 -2.19 -17.46 -8.15
C GLU A 16 -3.10 -18.01 -7.03
N LEU A 17 -4.21 -17.32 -6.75
CA LEU A 17 -5.11 -17.67 -5.65
C LEU A 17 -5.96 -18.89 -6.02
N SER A 18 -5.89 -19.93 -5.19
CA SER A 18 -6.78 -21.08 -5.33
C SER A 18 -8.20 -20.74 -4.87
N VAL A 19 -9.21 -21.44 -5.41
CA VAL A 19 -10.62 -21.26 -4.98
C VAL A 19 -10.76 -21.44 -3.46
N LYS A 20 -10.06 -22.43 -2.89
CA LYS A 20 -10.08 -22.70 -1.45
C LYS A 20 -9.52 -21.53 -0.64
N ASP A 21 -8.43 -20.92 -1.11
CA ASP A 21 -7.83 -19.77 -0.43
C ASP A 21 -8.73 -18.54 -0.55
N ALA A 22 -9.40 -18.36 -1.70
CA ALA A 22 -10.40 -17.31 -1.87
C ALA A 22 -11.57 -17.47 -0.88
N ASP A 23 -12.15 -18.67 -0.78
CA ASP A 23 -13.23 -18.97 0.17
C ASP A 23 -12.79 -18.71 1.63
N GLN A 24 -11.55 -19.05 1.97
CA GLN A 24 -10.98 -18.78 3.29
C GLN A 24 -10.86 -17.27 3.56
N ILE A 25 -10.37 -16.50 2.59
CA ILE A 25 -10.27 -15.04 2.69
C ILE A 25 -11.66 -14.42 2.86
N GLU A 26 -12.65 -14.83 2.07
CA GLU A 26 -14.02 -14.34 2.19
C GLU A 26 -14.61 -14.66 3.57
N SER A 27 -14.41 -15.88 4.07
CA SER A 27 -14.85 -16.31 5.40
C SER A 27 -14.20 -15.49 6.53
N GLU A 28 -12.90 -15.19 6.42
CA GLU A 28 -12.20 -14.35 7.40
C GLU A 28 -12.66 -12.89 7.38
N LEU A 29 -12.89 -12.32 6.20
CA LEU A 29 -13.43 -10.96 6.06
C LEU A 29 -14.85 -10.89 6.63
N TRP A 30 -15.68 -11.90 6.33
CA TRP A 30 -17.02 -12.02 6.89
C TRP A 30 -16.99 -12.15 8.42
N GLY A 31 -16.07 -12.98 8.93
CA GLY A 31 -15.83 -13.16 10.36
C GLY A 31 -15.48 -11.86 11.07
N LEU A 32 -14.64 -11.01 10.47
CA LEU A 32 -14.37 -9.66 10.98
C LEU A 32 -15.64 -8.84 11.11
N HIS A 33 -16.42 -8.70 10.03
CA HIS A 33 -17.62 -7.86 10.05
C HIS A 33 -18.69 -8.36 11.04
N GLN A 34 -18.70 -9.66 11.35
CA GLN A 34 -19.59 -10.22 12.36
C GLN A 34 -19.08 -10.02 13.80
N GLN A 35 -17.77 -10.18 14.03
CA GLN A 35 -17.19 -10.22 15.37
C GLN A 35 -16.75 -8.84 15.87
N TYR A 36 -16.39 -7.93 14.97
CA TYR A 36 -15.93 -6.59 15.33
C TYR A 36 -17.13 -5.63 15.41
N PRO A 37 -17.50 -5.15 16.61
CA PRO A 37 -18.68 -4.30 16.79
C PRO A 37 -18.43 -2.82 16.42
N GLY A 38 -17.17 -2.43 16.23
CA GLY A 38 -16.79 -1.05 15.95
C GLY A 38 -17.03 -0.65 14.50
N SER A 39 -16.95 0.65 14.24
CA SER A 39 -16.94 1.15 12.86
C SER A 39 -15.60 0.88 12.19
N ILE A 40 -15.66 0.41 10.96
CA ILE A 40 -14.53 0.23 10.05
C ILE A 40 -14.73 1.17 8.87
N LYS A 41 -13.66 1.84 8.43
CA LYS A 41 -13.67 2.54 7.13
C LYS A 41 -12.64 1.91 6.22
N GLU A 42 -13.12 1.37 5.10
CA GLU A 42 -12.28 0.89 4.01
C GLU A 42 -12.12 1.97 2.94
N LEU A 43 -10.92 2.08 2.40
CA LEU A 43 -10.55 3.08 1.41
C LEU A 43 -9.81 2.39 0.27
N TYR A 44 -10.30 2.59 -0.94
CA TYR A 44 -9.73 2.04 -2.16
C TYR A 44 -9.32 3.20 -3.06
N MET A 45 -8.03 3.34 -3.35
CA MET A 45 -7.51 4.47 -4.12
C MET A 45 -6.37 4.05 -5.04
N ASN A 46 -6.23 4.79 -6.14
CA ASN A 46 -5.20 4.60 -7.14
C ASN A 46 -3.91 5.35 -6.74
N PHE A 47 -2.94 4.63 -6.17
CA PHE A 47 -1.66 5.19 -5.75
C PHE A 47 -0.63 5.19 -6.89
N PRO A 48 0.28 6.18 -6.96
CA PRO A 48 1.40 6.12 -7.90
C PRO A 48 2.31 4.94 -7.57
N GLU A 49 2.78 4.28 -8.61
CA GLU A 49 3.69 3.13 -8.50
C GLU A 49 4.98 3.55 -7.79
N THR A 50 5.42 2.75 -6.81
CA THR A 50 6.67 3.01 -6.09
C THR A 50 7.72 2.01 -6.55
N ASN A 51 8.58 2.43 -7.48
CA ASN A 51 9.61 1.55 -8.06
C ASN A 51 11.05 2.07 -7.84
N GLN A 52 11.24 2.94 -6.84
CA GLN A 52 12.53 3.58 -6.52
C GLN A 52 13.65 2.57 -6.24
N ARG A 53 13.34 1.43 -5.62
CA ARG A 53 14.31 0.36 -5.36
C ARG A 53 14.84 -0.25 -6.66
N GLN A 54 13.94 -0.49 -7.62
CA GLN A 54 14.29 -0.99 -8.95
C GLN A 54 15.09 0.07 -9.71
N GLN A 55 14.67 1.33 -9.70
CA GLN A 55 15.44 2.42 -10.33
C GLN A 55 16.86 2.52 -9.77
N THR A 56 17.02 2.43 -8.44
CA THR A 56 18.33 2.45 -7.78
C THR A 56 19.20 1.28 -8.23
N TYR A 57 18.63 0.08 -8.37
CA TYR A 57 19.34 -1.08 -8.88
C TYR A 57 19.82 -0.89 -10.32
N PHE A 58 18.97 -0.38 -11.21
CA PHE A 58 19.36 -0.11 -12.60
C PHE A 58 20.42 0.99 -12.69
N ARG A 59 20.32 2.06 -11.90
CA ARG A 59 21.36 3.11 -11.83
C ARG A 59 22.73 2.51 -11.46
N ARG A 60 22.79 1.67 -10.42
CA ARG A 60 24.03 0.98 -10.02
C ARG A 60 24.61 0.11 -11.15
N LYS A 61 23.75 -0.61 -11.89
CA LYS A 61 24.20 -1.42 -13.03
C LYS A 61 24.75 -0.59 -14.19
N ILE A 62 24.13 0.56 -14.48
CA ILE A 62 24.58 1.49 -15.52
C ILE A 62 25.98 2.01 -15.18
N GLU A 63 26.23 2.40 -13.93
CA GLU A 63 27.53 2.88 -13.46
C GLU A 63 28.65 1.83 -13.54
N GLN A 64 28.30 0.55 -13.41
CA GLN A 64 29.26 -0.55 -13.33
C GLN A 64 29.56 -1.21 -14.67
N THR A 65 28.72 -1.01 -15.70
CA THR A 65 28.88 -1.73 -16.96
C THR A 65 29.80 -1.03 -17.94
N ARG A 66 30.56 -1.82 -18.71
CA ARG A 66 31.44 -1.34 -19.79
C ARG A 66 30.97 -1.76 -21.19
N ASN A 67 29.90 -2.56 -21.26
CA ASN A 67 29.33 -3.02 -22.52
C ASN A 67 28.33 -1.97 -23.04
N PRO A 68 28.57 -1.35 -24.22
CA PRO A 68 27.74 -0.27 -24.73
C PRO A 68 26.31 -0.73 -25.08
N ILE A 69 26.13 -1.93 -25.63
CA ILE A 69 24.80 -2.46 -25.99
C ILE A 69 23.98 -2.71 -24.71
N TYR A 70 24.63 -3.24 -23.67
CA TYR A 70 23.96 -3.48 -22.39
C TYR A 70 23.63 -2.17 -21.66
N LEU A 71 24.48 -1.15 -21.80
CA LEU A 71 24.22 0.18 -21.25
C LEU A 71 22.96 0.83 -21.85
N GLU A 72 22.79 0.77 -23.18
CA GLU A 72 21.59 1.26 -23.85
C GLU A 72 20.32 0.58 -23.34
N LEU A 73 20.35 -0.76 -23.19
CA LEU A 73 19.22 -1.52 -22.64
C LEU A 73 18.88 -1.09 -21.20
N LEU A 74 19.89 -0.96 -20.34
CA LEU A 74 19.67 -0.54 -18.95
C LEU A 74 19.12 0.89 -18.85
N GLN A 75 19.56 1.79 -19.73
CA GLN A 75 19.04 3.16 -19.79
C GLN A 75 17.59 3.20 -20.26
N HIS A 76 17.24 2.39 -21.26
CA HIS A 76 15.86 2.22 -21.71
C HIS A 76 14.98 1.70 -20.57
N ASP A 77 15.38 0.63 -19.89
CA ASP A 77 14.62 0.06 -18.77
C ASP A 77 14.42 1.06 -17.63
N LEU A 78 15.45 1.85 -17.31
CA LEU A 78 15.35 2.92 -16.31
C LEU A 78 14.35 4.01 -16.75
N ALA A 79 14.33 4.37 -18.03
CA ALA A 79 13.36 5.34 -18.56
C ALA A 79 11.92 4.81 -18.49
N VAL A 80 11.71 3.53 -18.80
CA VAL A 80 10.40 2.87 -18.64
C VAL A 80 9.95 2.91 -17.17
N LEU A 81 10.82 2.59 -16.21
CA LEU A 81 10.49 2.64 -14.79
C LEU A 81 10.08 4.04 -14.33
N LYS A 82 10.81 5.07 -14.76
CA LYS A 82 10.45 6.47 -14.48
C LYS A 82 9.11 6.87 -15.09
N GLN A 83 8.82 6.39 -16.30
CA GLN A 83 7.54 6.66 -16.95
C GLN A 83 6.39 5.97 -16.21
N LEU A 84 6.57 4.70 -15.81
CA LEU A 84 5.57 3.95 -15.03
C LEU A 84 5.26 4.63 -13.70
N GLU A 85 6.27 5.16 -13.00
CA GLU A 85 6.04 5.93 -11.77
C GLU A 85 5.14 7.16 -12.01
N LYS A 86 5.29 7.82 -13.17
CA LYS A 86 4.49 9.00 -13.55
C LYS A 86 3.07 8.64 -14.00
N THR A 87 2.91 7.61 -14.82
CA THR A 87 1.64 7.31 -15.51
C THR A 87 0.84 6.18 -14.89
N TYR A 88 1.50 5.17 -14.34
CA TYR A 88 0.82 4.01 -13.77
C TYR A 88 0.27 4.34 -12.39
N ARG A 89 -0.92 3.83 -12.12
CA ARG A 89 -1.56 3.92 -10.82
C ARG A 89 -1.98 2.52 -10.40
N LYS A 90 -1.57 2.12 -9.21
CA LYS A 90 -1.90 0.85 -8.59
C LYS A 90 -3.05 1.06 -7.61
N LEU A 91 -4.14 0.32 -7.79
CA LEU A 91 -5.21 0.28 -6.80
C LEU A 91 -4.65 -0.30 -5.49
N SER A 92 -4.71 0.49 -4.43
CA SER A 92 -4.32 0.08 -3.08
C SER A 92 -5.47 0.26 -2.13
N SER A 93 -5.65 -0.70 -1.24
CA SER A 93 -6.65 -0.69 -0.19
C SER A 93 -6.04 -0.33 1.16
N TRP A 94 -6.84 0.32 1.98
CA TRP A 94 -6.50 0.74 3.34
C TRP A 94 -7.71 0.57 4.23
N ILE A 95 -7.47 0.27 5.49
CA ILE A 95 -8.52 0.11 6.49
C ILE A 95 -8.23 0.96 7.71
N TRP A 96 -9.25 1.62 8.22
CA TRP A 96 -9.19 2.47 9.39
C TRP A 96 -10.03 1.89 10.51
N PHE A 97 -9.44 1.85 11.69
CA PHE A 97 -10.11 1.53 12.94
C PHE A 97 -10.17 2.78 13.81
N PHE A 98 -11.24 2.91 14.58
CA PHE A 98 -11.54 4.10 15.37
C PHE A 98 -11.73 3.75 16.86
N GLY A 99 -11.57 4.72 17.74
CA GLY A 99 -11.93 4.63 19.15
C GLY A 99 -12.08 6.02 19.80
N ASP A 100 -12.86 6.14 20.87
CA ASP A 100 -13.08 7.43 21.55
C ASP A 100 -11.90 7.81 22.45
N SER A 101 -11.03 6.85 22.75
CA SER A 101 -9.80 7.02 23.50
C SER A 101 -8.69 6.12 22.94
N VAL A 102 -7.43 6.45 23.20
CA VAL A 102 -6.28 5.60 22.81
C VAL A 102 -6.41 4.16 23.35
N PRO A 103 -6.78 3.93 24.63
CA PRO A 103 -6.97 2.56 25.13
C PRO A 103 -8.09 1.80 24.42
N GLU A 104 -9.14 2.48 24.00
CA GLU A 104 -10.22 1.85 23.25
C GLU A 104 -9.81 1.51 21.82
N LEU A 105 -9.09 2.41 21.16
CA LEU A 105 -8.52 2.14 19.84
C LEU A 105 -7.63 0.90 19.89
N GLU A 106 -6.71 0.80 20.85
CA GLU A 106 -5.83 -0.38 20.98
C GLU A 106 -6.62 -1.67 21.23
N ARG A 107 -7.67 -1.64 22.08
CA ARG A 107 -8.58 -2.80 22.24
C ARG A 107 -9.28 -3.17 20.93
N ASN A 108 -9.77 -2.18 20.18
CA ASN A 108 -10.44 -2.38 18.91
C ASN A 108 -9.50 -3.01 17.87
N LEU A 109 -8.23 -2.60 17.87
CA LEU A 109 -7.19 -3.20 17.02
C LEU A 109 -6.91 -4.65 17.40
N GLU A 110 -6.84 -4.96 18.71
CA GLU A 110 -6.68 -6.34 19.18
C GLU A 110 -7.87 -7.22 18.76
N LEU A 111 -9.10 -6.74 18.91
CA LEU A 111 -10.30 -7.46 18.46
C LEU A 111 -10.28 -7.71 16.95
N ALA A 112 -9.93 -6.70 16.15
CA ALA A 112 -9.84 -6.85 14.70
C ALA A 112 -8.79 -7.89 14.28
N ARG A 113 -7.64 -7.93 14.97
CA ARG A 113 -6.58 -8.92 14.74
C ARG A 113 -7.01 -10.34 15.09
N HIS A 114 -7.82 -10.51 16.13
CA HIS A 114 -8.36 -11.82 16.50
C HIS A 114 -9.41 -12.30 15.50
N ALA A 115 -10.18 -11.39 14.92
CA ALA A 115 -11.27 -11.72 14.02
C ALA A 115 -10.83 -12.03 12.58
N SER A 116 -9.67 -11.56 12.12
CA SER A 116 -9.16 -11.83 10.77
C SER A 116 -7.64 -11.73 10.67
N THR A 117 -7.02 -12.66 9.92
CA THR A 117 -5.58 -12.64 9.63
C THR A 117 -5.22 -11.83 8.38
N LEU A 118 -6.24 -11.34 7.66
CA LEU A 118 -6.08 -10.55 6.43
C LEU A 118 -5.45 -9.18 6.70
N TYR A 119 -5.57 -8.67 7.91
CA TYR A 119 -4.94 -7.44 8.34
C TYR A 119 -3.52 -7.72 8.78
N THR A 120 -2.57 -7.46 7.88
CA THR A 120 -1.15 -7.51 8.21
C THR A 120 -0.89 -6.63 9.44
N PHE A 121 -0.09 -7.12 10.38
CA PHE A 121 0.28 -6.37 11.60
C PHE A 121 1.15 -5.14 11.32
N GLU A 122 1.55 -4.92 10.07
CA GLU A 122 2.29 -3.74 9.64
C GLU A 122 1.33 -2.54 9.62
N ARG A 123 1.27 -1.84 10.76
CA ARG A 123 0.74 -0.48 10.83
C ARG A 123 1.38 0.31 9.70
N ALA A 124 0.57 1.04 8.93
CA ALA A 124 1.13 1.85 7.86
C ALA A 124 2.11 2.87 8.44
N GLY A 125 3.25 3.01 7.78
CA GLY A 125 4.28 3.97 8.19
C GLY A 125 3.74 5.39 8.14
N LEU A 126 4.33 6.30 8.92
CA LEU A 126 3.89 7.70 8.98
C LEU A 126 3.87 8.35 7.59
N ALA A 127 4.94 8.20 6.81
CA ALA A 127 5.05 8.74 5.46
C ALA A 127 3.95 8.19 4.51
N GLU A 128 3.55 6.93 4.69
CA GLU A 128 2.52 6.33 3.86
C GLU A 128 1.13 6.84 4.25
N LYS A 129 0.88 7.03 5.55
CA LYS A 129 -0.35 7.66 6.07
C LYS A 129 -0.48 9.09 5.59
N GLU A 130 0.59 9.87 5.67
CA GLU A 130 0.63 11.25 5.16
C GLU A 130 0.31 11.30 3.66
N LYS A 131 0.97 10.47 2.85
CA LYS A 131 0.72 10.37 1.41
C LYS A 131 -0.72 9.98 1.11
N MET A 132 -1.27 9.01 1.83
CA MET A 132 -2.67 8.59 1.69
C MET A 132 -3.64 9.74 2.03
N LEU A 133 -3.43 10.44 3.13
CA LEU A 133 -4.26 11.59 3.53
C LEU A 133 -4.16 12.75 2.53
N GLN A 134 -2.96 13.03 2.01
CA GLN A 134 -2.75 14.03 0.97
C GLN A 134 -3.54 13.67 -0.29
N MET A 135 -3.44 12.41 -0.74
CA MET A 135 -4.18 11.95 -1.92
C MET A 135 -5.70 11.95 -1.71
N MET A 136 -6.18 11.64 -0.50
CA MET A 136 -7.60 11.71 -0.16
C MET A 136 -8.15 13.14 -0.27
N ASN A 137 -7.37 14.12 0.20
CA ASN A 137 -7.77 15.52 0.22
C ASN A 137 -7.51 16.22 -1.11
N ASN A 138 -6.56 15.73 -1.91
CA ASN A 138 -6.17 16.32 -3.18
C ASN A 138 -5.92 15.24 -4.25
N PRO A 139 -6.97 14.67 -4.85
CA PRO A 139 -6.86 13.56 -5.79
C PRO A 139 -6.20 13.94 -7.12
N GLU A 140 -6.09 15.24 -7.44
CA GLU A 140 -5.50 15.73 -8.70
C GLU A 140 -4.00 16.03 -8.61
N VAL A 141 -3.43 16.10 -7.40
CA VAL A 141 -1.99 16.23 -7.25
C VAL A 141 -1.35 14.88 -7.52
N SER A 142 -0.97 14.67 -8.78
CA SER A 142 0.19 13.84 -9.08
C SER A 142 1.30 14.31 -8.16
N VAL A 143 1.81 13.41 -7.30
CA VAL A 143 2.96 13.64 -6.44
C VAL A 143 4.13 14.03 -7.35
N SER A 144 4.19 15.31 -7.68
CA SER A 144 5.22 15.94 -8.47
C SER A 144 6.22 16.39 -7.44
N GLU A 145 7.38 15.74 -7.51
CA GLU A 145 8.68 16.31 -7.18
C GLU A 145 8.62 17.34 -6.04
N THR A 146 8.69 16.87 -4.79
CA THR A 146 9.55 17.58 -3.85
C THR A 146 10.96 17.45 -4.40
N GLU A 147 11.34 18.40 -5.26
CA GLU A 147 12.72 18.69 -5.61
C GLU A 147 13.50 18.85 -4.30
N GLU A 148 14.43 17.93 -4.07
CA GLU A 148 15.53 18.15 -3.13
C GLU A 148 16.36 19.32 -3.69
N ALA A 149 16.33 20.44 -2.96
CA ALA A 149 17.21 21.59 -3.16
C ALA A 149 18.61 21.32 -2.57
#